data_AF-A0A415R9V8-F1
#
_entry.id   AF-A0A415R9V8-F1
#
_cell.length_a   1.000
_cell.length_b   1.000
_cell.length_c   1.000
_cell.angle_alpha   90.00
_cell.angle_beta   90.00
_cell.angle_gamma   90.00
#
_symmetry.space_group_name_H-M   'P 1'
#
loop_
_entity.id
_entity.type
_entity.pdbx_description
1 polymer ?
#
loop_
_entity_poly.entity_id
_entity_poly.type
_entity_poly.pdbx_seq_one_letter_code
_entity_poly.pdbx_strand_id
1 'polypeptide(L)'
;MICFFFILCLLLASNFKIYKNGYCTAYLDKYHCNTIKGFFIGIVFLNHFTDYAKLNNYLDIPYMHFMHYINQFQVSLFLFYSGYGLMISIMKKGIPYIKKMPSHRIIRTLIHFDIAVTIYLMISIYKTGVPSFKDVVLGYIGWGGFGNSNWYIFAILILWIISFIVFYIFKTNKYVLQLSLTVLFIIVFAYLISFYKPSYWYNTLLCFPLGMYFALFKDKIEELLLKKINVWLYWCILMSLGGGHTY
;
A
#
# COMPACT_ATOMS: atom_id res chain seq x y z
N MET A 1 -15.86 -7.20 17.42
CA MET A 1 -14.89 -6.27 16.76
C MET A 1 -15.50 -4.94 16.29
N ILE A 2 -16.81 -4.91 16.06
CA ILE A 2 -17.53 -3.73 15.57
C ILE A 2 -17.34 -2.46 16.42
N CYS A 3 -17.25 -2.56 17.75
CA CYS A 3 -17.04 -1.39 18.61
C CYS A 3 -15.69 -0.70 18.39
N PHE A 4 -14.62 -1.47 18.19
CA PHE A 4 -13.29 -0.91 17.91
C PHE A 4 -13.25 -0.26 16.52
N PHE A 5 -13.89 -0.89 15.54
CA PHE A 5 -14.07 -0.30 14.21
C PHE A 5 -14.86 1.02 14.30
N PHE A 6 -15.94 1.04 15.08
CA PHE A 6 -16.73 2.26 15.30
C PHE A 6 -15.93 3.37 15.97
N ILE A 7 -15.11 3.05 16.97
CA ILE A 7 -14.18 4.01 17.60
C ILE A 7 -13.19 4.55 16.57
N LEU A 8 -12.63 3.69 15.71
CA LEU A 8 -11.72 4.12 14.66
C LEU A 8 -12.39 5.08 13.67
N CYS A 9 -13.65 4.82 13.29
CA CYS A 9 -14.45 5.72 12.47
C CYS A 9 -14.75 7.05 13.18
N LEU A 10 -15.06 7.03 14.48
CA LEU A 10 -15.30 8.24 15.28
C LEU A 10 -14.03 9.11 15.36
N LEU A 11 -12.85 8.51 15.53
CA LEU A 11 -11.58 9.24 15.56
C LEU A 11 -11.22 9.89 14.20
N LEU A 12 -11.64 9.28 13.09
CA LEU A 12 -11.55 9.94 11.79
C LEU A 12 -12.55 11.08 11.66
N ALA A 13 -13.80 10.83 12.02
CA ALA A 13 -14.88 11.82 11.91
C ALA A 13 -14.62 13.05 12.79
N SER A 14 -14.02 12.87 13.98
CA SER A 14 -13.66 13.96 14.88
C SER A 14 -12.60 14.90 14.31
N ASN A 15 -11.83 14.45 13.31
CA ASN A 15 -10.83 15.26 12.61
C ASN A 15 -11.33 15.83 11.28
N PHE A 16 -12.62 15.64 10.94
CA PHE A 16 -13.17 16.09 9.68
C PHE A 16 -13.38 17.61 9.67
N LYS A 17 -12.84 18.30 8.66
CA LYS A 17 -13.08 19.73 8.42
C LYS A 17 -13.88 19.90 7.15
N ILE A 18 -15.05 20.51 7.27
CA ILE A 18 -15.93 20.81 6.13
C ILE A 18 -15.49 22.13 5.49
N TYR A 19 -15.13 22.09 4.22
CA TYR A 19 -14.83 23.27 3.42
C TYR A 19 -16.11 23.73 2.73
N LYS A 20 -16.63 24.92 3.11
CA LYS A 20 -17.88 25.46 2.56
C LYS A 20 -17.77 25.92 1.11
N ASN A 21 -16.60 26.41 0.69
CA ASN A 21 -16.33 26.89 -0.67
C ASN A 21 -15.02 26.28 -1.20
N GLY A 22 -15.06 25.73 -2.41
CA GLY A 22 -13.90 25.09 -3.05
C GLY A 22 -13.55 23.72 -2.46
N TYR A 23 -12.33 23.24 -2.74
CA TYR A 23 -11.82 21.95 -2.24
C TYR A 23 -10.54 22.16 -1.43
N CYS A 24 -10.22 21.22 -0.52
CA CYS A 24 -8.96 21.24 0.21
C CYS A 24 -7.80 21.03 -0.76
N THR A 25 -6.95 22.03 -0.96
CA THR A 25 -5.76 21.94 -1.84
C THR A 25 -4.61 21.14 -1.21
N ALA A 26 -4.65 20.95 0.12
CA ALA A 26 -3.65 20.23 0.89
C ALA A 26 -3.97 18.73 1.08
N TYR A 27 -5.00 18.20 0.41
CA TYR A 27 -5.53 16.84 0.59
C TYR A 27 -4.51 15.69 0.36
N LEU A 28 -3.42 15.95 -0.37
CA LEU A 28 -2.31 15.02 -0.59
C LEU A 28 -0.97 15.52 -0.02
N ASP A 29 -1.02 16.43 0.95
CA ASP A 29 0.17 16.79 1.71
C ASP A 29 0.64 15.62 2.60
N LYS A 30 1.80 15.80 3.23
CA LYS A 30 2.39 14.77 4.09
C LYS A 30 1.50 14.45 5.30
N TYR A 31 0.80 15.44 5.85
CA TYR A 31 -0.03 15.27 7.04
C TYR A 31 -1.25 14.41 6.72
N HIS A 32 -2.04 14.78 5.71
CA HIS A 32 -3.24 14.05 5.30
C HIS A 32 -2.90 12.63 4.82
N CYS A 33 -1.82 12.46 4.04
CA CYS A 33 -1.34 11.14 3.65
C CYS A 33 -0.98 10.27 4.86
N ASN A 34 -0.38 10.85 5.91
CA ASN A 34 -0.03 10.12 7.12
C ASN A 34 -1.26 9.74 7.94
N THR A 35 -2.24 10.64 8.06
CA THR A 35 -3.52 10.35 8.73
C THR A 35 -4.24 9.18 8.06
N ILE A 36 -4.33 9.20 6.72
CA ILE A 36 -4.96 8.13 5.94
C ILE A 36 -4.19 6.81 6.13
N LYS A 37 -2.86 6.83 6.05
CA LYS A 37 -2.03 5.64 6.31
C LYS A 37 -2.24 5.09 7.72
N GLY A 38 -2.29 5.94 8.73
CA GLY A 38 -2.53 5.54 10.12
C GLY A 38 -3.86 4.82 10.30
N PHE A 39 -4.92 5.36 9.67
CA PHE A 39 -6.23 4.71 9.66
C PHE A 39 -6.19 3.32 9.00
N PHE A 40 -5.59 3.20 7.82
CA PHE A 40 -5.47 1.90 7.15
C PHE A 40 -4.59 0.92 7.90
N ILE A 41 -3.55 1.37 8.63
CA ILE A 41 -2.77 0.47 9.50
C ILE A 41 -3.69 -0.12 10.58
N GLY A 42 -4.59 0.68 11.15
CA GLY A 42 -5.60 0.21 12.10
C GLY A 42 -6.53 -0.85 11.48
N ILE A 43 -7.00 -0.64 10.25
CA ILE A 43 -7.81 -1.61 9.52
C ILE A 43 -7.04 -2.90 9.23
N VAL A 44 -5.78 -2.81 8.75
CA VAL A 44 -4.93 -3.98 8.49
C VAL A 44 -4.74 -4.80 9.76
N PHE A 45 -4.49 -4.13 10.90
CA PHE A 45 -4.36 -4.79 12.19
C PHE A 45 -5.64 -5.53 12.58
N LEU A 46 -6.81 -4.89 12.41
CA LEU A 46 -8.09 -5.53 12.64
C LEU A 46 -8.32 -6.72 11.71
N ASN A 47 -7.96 -6.60 10.44
CA ASN A 47 -8.08 -7.69 9.48
C ASN A 47 -7.21 -8.89 9.88
N HIS A 48 -5.98 -8.68 10.33
CA HIS A 48 -5.17 -9.78 10.86
C HIS A 48 -5.72 -10.36 12.16
N PHE A 49 -6.37 -9.55 13.00
CA PHE A 49 -7.01 -10.07 14.21
C PHE A 49 -8.13 -11.07 13.90
N THR A 50 -8.82 -10.94 12.76
CA THR A 50 -9.86 -11.90 12.36
C THR A 50 -9.29 -13.28 12.06
N ASP A 51 -8.01 -13.37 11.68
CA ASP A 51 -7.34 -14.65 11.44
C ASP A 51 -7.12 -15.44 12.75
N TYR A 52 -7.17 -14.76 13.91
CA TYR A 52 -6.93 -15.35 15.22
C TYR A 52 -8.18 -15.44 16.10
N ALA A 53 -9.16 -14.54 15.92
CA ALA A 53 -10.39 -14.50 16.70
C ALA A 53 -11.56 -15.19 15.99
N LYS A 54 -12.32 -16.02 16.72
CA LYS A 54 -13.59 -16.58 16.23
C LYS A 54 -14.69 -15.52 16.28
N LEU A 55 -15.12 -15.06 15.11
CA LEU A 55 -16.18 -14.05 14.96
C LEU A 55 -17.52 -14.73 14.63
N ASN A 56 -18.21 -15.20 15.67
CA ASN A 56 -19.44 -15.99 15.50
C ASN A 56 -20.70 -15.26 15.98
N ASN A 57 -20.58 -14.03 16.50
CA ASN A 57 -21.72 -13.29 17.03
C ASN A 57 -22.43 -12.51 15.92
N TYR A 58 -23.74 -12.30 16.05
CA TYR A 58 -24.55 -11.53 15.10
C TYR A 58 -24.00 -10.11 14.88
N LEU A 59 -23.43 -9.49 15.92
CA LEU A 59 -22.80 -8.17 15.86
C LEU A 59 -21.50 -8.13 15.04
N ASP A 60 -20.90 -9.28 14.70
CA ASP A 60 -19.71 -9.34 13.87
C ASP A 60 -20.04 -9.42 12.36
N ILE A 61 -21.29 -9.74 11.98
CA ILE A 61 -21.72 -9.83 10.57
C ILE A 61 -21.47 -8.53 9.78
N PRO A 62 -21.85 -7.33 10.27
CA PRO A 62 -21.59 -6.09 9.54
C PRO A 62 -20.09 -5.82 9.36
N TYR A 63 -19.28 -6.17 10.35
CA TYR A 63 -17.83 -6.03 10.31
C TYR A 63 -17.20 -6.99 9.28
N MET A 64 -17.66 -8.25 9.22
CA MET A 64 -17.19 -9.22 8.24
C MET A 64 -17.53 -8.79 6.80
N HIS A 65 -18.74 -8.28 6.55
CA HIS A 65 -19.10 -7.72 5.25
C HIS A 65 -18.21 -6.53 4.86
N PHE A 66 -17.96 -5.60 5.78
CA PHE A 66 -17.07 -4.46 5.53
C PHE A 66 -15.64 -4.92 5.18
N MET A 67 -15.08 -5.85 5.96
CA MET A 67 -13.72 -6.36 5.72
C MET A 67 -13.60 -7.13 4.40
N HIS A 68 -14.65 -7.84 3.98
CA HIS A 68 -14.68 -8.49 2.68
C HIS A 68 -14.46 -7.50 1.52
N TYR A 69 -15.10 -6.33 1.55
CA TYR A 69 -14.93 -5.30 0.52
C TYR A 69 -13.59 -4.55 0.62
N ILE A 70 -13.10 -4.30 1.84
CA ILE A 70 -11.88 -3.50 2.06
C ILE A 70 -10.59 -4.29 1.87
N ASN A 71 -10.63 -5.62 2.01
CA ASN A 71 -9.51 -6.56 2.00
C ASN A 71 -8.26 -6.10 1.22
N GLN A 72 -8.26 -6.20 -0.12
CA GLN A 72 -7.12 -5.79 -0.94
C GLN A 72 -7.07 -4.27 -1.19
N PHE A 73 -8.19 -3.57 -1.02
CA PHE A 73 -8.28 -2.13 -1.26
C PHE A 73 -7.35 -1.33 -0.34
N GLN A 74 -7.21 -1.73 0.92
CA GLN A 74 -6.26 -1.09 1.84
C GLN A 74 -4.82 -1.15 1.29
N VAL A 75 -4.42 -2.28 0.70
CA VAL A 75 -3.08 -2.47 0.14
C VAL A 75 -2.90 -1.66 -1.13
N SER A 76 -3.91 -1.64 -2.02
CA SER A 76 -3.92 -0.78 -3.21
C SER A 76 -3.64 0.68 -2.86
N LEU A 77 -4.27 1.20 -1.80
CA LEU A 77 -4.06 2.57 -1.35
C LEU A 77 -2.66 2.78 -0.74
N PHE A 78 -2.16 1.85 0.05
CA PHE A 78 -0.78 1.93 0.57
C PHE A 78 0.25 1.95 -0.56
N LEU A 79 0.09 1.10 -1.56
CA LEU A 79 0.97 1.06 -2.73
C LEU A 79 0.88 2.36 -3.53
N PHE A 80 -0.33 2.87 -3.76
CA PHE A 80 -0.56 4.16 -4.41
C PHE A 80 0.13 5.31 -3.67
N TYR A 81 -0.12 5.48 -2.37
CA TYR A 81 0.52 6.55 -1.60
C TYR A 81 2.04 6.37 -1.48
N SER A 82 2.52 5.13 -1.50
CA SER A 82 3.96 4.85 -1.48
C SER A 82 4.64 5.25 -2.78
N GLY A 83 4.00 4.99 -3.93
CA GLY A 83 4.44 5.42 -5.25
C GLY A 83 4.34 6.94 -5.41
N TYR A 84 3.21 7.54 -5.04
CA TYR A 84 3.02 8.98 -5.03
C TYR A 84 4.11 9.70 -4.20
N GLY A 85 4.29 9.29 -2.95
CA GLY A 85 5.30 9.88 -2.06
C GLY A 85 6.73 9.65 -2.53
N LEU A 86 7.01 8.51 -3.18
CA LEU A 86 8.30 8.27 -3.82
C LEU A 86 8.54 9.26 -4.96
N MET A 87 7.58 9.38 -5.88
CA MET A 87 7.72 10.24 -7.04
C MET A 87 7.85 11.71 -6.67
N ILE A 88 7.04 12.21 -5.73
CA ILE A 88 7.18 13.57 -5.18
C ILE A 88 8.59 13.78 -4.58
N SER A 89 9.13 12.78 -3.88
CA SER A 89 10.48 12.88 -3.31
C SER A 89 11.56 12.92 -4.39
N ILE A 90 11.42 12.12 -5.45
CA ILE A 90 12.33 12.12 -6.60
C ILE A 90 12.27 13.46 -7.33
N MET A 91 11.07 13.96 -7.65
CA MET A 91 10.88 15.24 -8.34
C MET A 91 11.48 16.41 -7.55
N LYS A 92 11.30 16.43 -6.21
CA LYS A 92 11.78 17.51 -5.35
C LYS A 92 13.28 17.45 -5.03
N LYS A 93 13.84 16.25 -4.88
CA LYS A 93 15.20 16.05 -4.33
C LYS A 93 16.18 15.43 -5.33
N GLY A 94 15.72 14.96 -6.49
CA GLY A 94 16.53 14.43 -7.58
C GLY A 94 17.44 13.25 -7.20
N ILE A 95 18.58 13.19 -7.88
CA ILE A 95 19.60 12.13 -7.74
C ILE A 95 20.10 11.94 -6.30
N PRO A 96 20.36 12.98 -5.49
CA PRO A 96 20.75 12.81 -4.09
C PRO A 96 19.78 11.94 -3.28
N TYR A 97 18.47 12.05 -3.52
CA TYR A 97 17.48 11.20 -2.87
C TYR A 97 17.53 9.76 -3.37
N ILE A 98 17.63 9.56 -4.69
CA ILE A 98 17.72 8.23 -5.30
C ILE A 98 18.94 7.46 -4.75
N LYS A 99 20.11 8.11 -4.66
CA LYS A 99 21.34 7.51 -4.10
C LYS A 99 21.18 7.05 -2.65
N LYS A 100 20.37 7.76 -1.85
CA LYS A 100 20.12 7.43 -0.44
C LYS A 100 18.95 6.47 -0.24
N MET A 101 18.20 6.13 -1.30
CA MET A 101 17.01 5.30 -1.22
C MET A 101 17.29 3.87 -0.69
N PRO A 102 18.37 3.17 -1.10
CA PRO A 102 18.67 1.85 -0.56
C PRO A 102 18.85 1.84 0.95
N SER A 103 19.66 2.75 1.51
CA SER A 103 19.95 2.78 2.95
C SER A 103 18.79 3.34 3.78
N HIS A 104 18.16 4.44 3.35
CA HIS A 104 17.15 5.12 4.15
C HIS A 104 15.73 4.59 3.99
N ARG A 105 15.45 3.84 2.93
CA ARG A 105 14.11 3.32 2.65
C ARG A 105 14.07 1.79 2.62
N ILE A 106 14.90 1.16 1.80
CA ILE A 106 14.85 -0.31 1.58
C ILE A 106 15.42 -1.04 2.80
N ILE A 107 16.71 -0.86 3.09
CA ILE A 107 17.42 -1.53 4.19
C ILE A 107 16.78 -1.17 5.53
N ARG A 108 16.47 0.11 5.76
CA ARG A 108 15.78 0.52 6.99
C ARG A 108 14.47 -0.24 7.18
N THR A 109 13.63 -0.37 6.16
CA THR A 109 12.36 -1.09 6.28
C THR A 109 12.58 -2.58 6.50
N LEU A 110 13.55 -3.18 5.79
CA LEU A 110 13.93 -4.59 5.97
C LEU A 110 14.37 -4.87 7.41
N ILE A 111 15.20 -4.02 8.03
CA ILE A 111 15.62 -4.19 9.43
C ILE A 111 14.42 -4.19 10.39
N HIS A 112 13.47 -3.27 10.23
CA HIS A 112 12.29 -3.22 11.09
C HIS A 112 11.41 -4.47 10.91
N PHE A 113 11.29 -4.94 9.68
CA PHE A 113 10.61 -6.18 9.35
C PHE A 113 11.31 -7.39 9.96
N ASP A 114 12.63 -7.49 9.83
CA ASP A 114 13.44 -8.59 10.35
C ASP A 114 13.37 -8.70 11.88
N ILE A 115 13.31 -7.57 12.58
CA ILE A 115 13.08 -7.56 14.03
C ILE A 115 11.73 -8.21 14.36
N ALA A 116 10.66 -7.86 13.63
CA ALA A 116 9.35 -8.46 13.83
C ALA A 116 9.34 -9.96 13.45
N VAL A 117 9.95 -10.32 12.32
CA VAL A 117 10.09 -11.72 11.86
C VAL A 117 10.85 -12.56 12.86
N THR A 118 11.86 -12.00 13.53
CA THR A 118 12.62 -12.71 14.57
C THR A 118 11.73 -13.13 15.74
N ILE A 119 10.75 -12.30 16.13
CA ILE A 119 9.76 -12.68 17.15
C ILE A 119 8.92 -13.87 16.67
N TYR A 120 8.45 -13.85 15.43
CA TYR A 120 7.71 -14.98 14.85
C TYR A 120 8.56 -16.24 14.73
N LEU A 121 9.85 -16.11 14.42
CA LEU A 121 10.80 -17.22 14.42
C LEU A 121 10.92 -17.85 15.81
N MET A 122 11.06 -17.05 16.87
CA MET A 122 11.10 -17.56 18.25
C MET A 122 9.83 -18.33 18.62
N ILE A 123 8.66 -17.80 18.25
CA ILE A 123 7.37 -18.46 18.49
C ILE A 123 7.28 -19.77 17.71
N SER A 124 7.75 -19.80 16.46
CA SER A 124 7.77 -20.99 15.63
C SER A 124 8.72 -22.06 16.19
N ILE A 125 9.92 -21.67 16.65
CA ILE A 125 10.85 -22.59 17.32
C ILE A 125 10.19 -23.23 18.54
N TYR A 126 9.48 -22.43 19.35
CA TYR A 126 8.77 -22.93 20.52
C TYR A 126 7.62 -23.90 20.17
N LYS A 127 6.85 -23.62 19.11
CA LYS A 127 5.66 -24.41 18.74
C LYS A 127 5.97 -25.65 17.89
N THR A 128 6.90 -25.54 16.94
CA THR A 128 7.12 -26.52 15.88
C THR A 128 8.58 -26.99 15.77
N GLY A 129 9.49 -26.48 16.62
CA GLY A 129 10.92 -26.78 16.56
C GLY A 129 11.68 -25.91 15.57
N VAL A 130 13.00 -26.12 15.48
CA VAL A 130 13.92 -25.29 14.69
C VAL A 130 13.66 -25.44 13.18
N PRO A 131 13.29 -24.37 12.46
CA PRO A 131 13.10 -24.42 11.00
C PRO A 131 14.41 -24.71 10.25
N SER A 132 14.31 -25.20 9.02
CA SER A 132 15.49 -25.40 8.18
C SER A 132 16.17 -24.06 7.87
N PHE A 133 17.49 -24.08 7.62
CA PHE A 133 18.23 -22.87 7.22
C PHE A 133 17.60 -22.17 6.02
N LYS A 134 17.09 -22.94 5.04
CA LYS A 134 16.39 -22.40 3.87
C LYS A 134 15.13 -21.64 4.28
N ASP A 135 14.31 -22.19 5.17
CA ASP A 135 13.09 -21.54 5.64
C ASP A 135 13.40 -20.28 6.44
N VAL A 136 14.50 -20.30 7.21
CA VAL A 136 14.99 -19.12 7.92
C VAL A 136 15.30 -17.99 6.94
N VAL A 137 16.14 -18.26 5.93
CA VAL A 137 16.52 -17.28 4.91
C VAL A 137 15.29 -16.77 4.15
N LEU A 138 14.40 -17.67 3.71
CA LEU A 138 13.18 -17.30 2.98
C LEU A 138 12.25 -16.43 3.84
N GLY A 139 12.19 -16.67 5.15
CA GLY A 139 11.43 -15.86 6.10
C GLY A 139 11.93 -14.42 6.20
N TYR A 140 13.25 -14.22 6.36
CA TYR A 140 13.86 -12.90 6.48
C TYR A 140 13.80 -12.08 5.17
N ILE A 141 13.87 -12.72 4.00
CA ILE A 141 13.67 -11.97 2.74
C ILE A 141 12.19 -11.73 2.41
N GLY A 142 11.25 -12.18 3.26
CA GLY A 142 9.80 -11.99 3.09
C GLY A 142 9.14 -12.92 2.07
N TRP A 143 9.88 -13.90 1.52
CA TRP A 143 9.34 -14.90 0.59
C TRP A 143 8.55 -16.00 1.30
N GLY A 144 9.05 -16.44 2.45
CA GLY A 144 8.41 -17.36 3.37
C GLY A 144 7.92 -16.66 4.63
N GLY A 145 7.64 -17.42 5.68
CA GLY A 145 7.24 -16.90 6.99
C GLY A 145 7.13 -18.02 8.02
N PHE A 146 7.00 -17.62 9.28
CA PHE A 146 6.91 -18.53 10.44
C PHE A 146 5.50 -18.50 11.06
N GLY A 147 4.47 -18.38 10.21
CA GLY A 147 3.07 -18.14 10.60
C GLY A 147 2.62 -16.68 10.46
N ASN A 148 3.49 -15.78 9.99
CA ASN A 148 3.19 -14.39 9.68
C ASN A 148 2.93 -14.11 8.19
N SER A 149 2.18 -13.05 7.91
CA SER A 149 1.91 -12.54 6.57
C SER A 149 2.98 -11.50 6.16
N ASN A 150 3.84 -11.87 5.19
CA ASN A 150 5.00 -11.05 4.79
C ASN A 150 4.91 -10.45 3.38
N TRP A 151 3.92 -10.90 2.61
CA TRP A 151 3.81 -10.63 1.18
C TRP A 151 3.81 -9.12 0.85
N TYR A 152 3.17 -8.30 1.69
CA TYR A 152 3.10 -6.86 1.48
C TYR A 152 4.46 -6.18 1.62
N ILE A 153 5.23 -6.56 2.65
CA ILE A 153 6.58 -6.01 2.86
C ILE A 153 7.50 -6.46 1.72
N PHE A 154 7.39 -7.72 1.30
CA PHE A 154 8.10 -8.21 0.12
C PHE A 154 7.78 -7.37 -1.13
N ALA A 155 6.49 -7.20 -1.43
CA ALA A 155 6.03 -6.43 -2.58
C ALA A 155 6.58 -5.00 -2.58
N ILE A 156 6.46 -4.27 -1.46
CA ILE A 156 6.91 -2.87 -1.41
C ILE A 156 8.44 -2.74 -1.52
N LEU A 157 9.21 -3.68 -0.96
CA LEU A 157 10.67 -3.70 -1.11
C LEU A 157 11.06 -3.91 -2.57
N ILE A 158 10.44 -4.85 -3.27
CA ILE A 158 10.69 -5.08 -4.71
C ILE A 158 10.31 -3.86 -5.54
N LEU A 159 9.15 -3.25 -5.29
CA LEU A 159 8.72 -2.03 -5.99
C LEU A 159 9.72 -0.88 -5.82
N TRP A 160 10.28 -0.72 -4.61
CA TRP A 160 11.34 0.25 -4.36
C TRP A 160 12.65 -0.11 -5.03
N ILE A 161 13.04 -1.39 -5.06
CA ILE A 161 14.24 -1.84 -5.76
C ILE A 161 14.12 -1.57 -7.26
N ILE A 162 13.00 -1.95 -7.89
CA ILE A 162 12.72 -1.68 -9.31
C ILE A 162 12.82 -0.17 -9.58
N SER A 163 12.15 0.65 -8.76
CA SER A 163 12.18 2.10 -8.91
C SER A 163 13.58 2.67 -8.73
N PHE A 164 14.34 2.19 -7.75
CA PHE A 164 15.72 2.59 -7.53
C PHE A 164 16.58 2.27 -8.76
N ILE A 165 16.52 1.04 -9.27
CA ILE A 165 17.29 0.60 -10.45
C ILE A 165 16.97 1.50 -11.65
N VAL A 166 15.69 1.69 -11.97
CA VAL A 166 15.28 2.48 -13.14
C VAL A 166 15.74 3.94 -13.01
N PHE A 167 15.48 4.58 -11.87
CA PHE A 167 15.81 6.00 -11.71
C PHE A 167 17.31 6.24 -11.53
N TYR A 168 18.03 5.29 -10.93
CA TYR A 168 19.47 5.36 -10.75
C TYR A 168 20.24 5.09 -12.04
N ILE A 169 19.79 4.16 -12.89
CA ILE A 169 20.47 3.86 -14.17
C ILE A 169 20.15 4.92 -15.20
N PHE A 170 18.87 5.22 -15.43
CA PHE A 170 18.48 6.02 -16.58
C PHE A 170 18.67 7.53 -16.37
N LYS A 171 18.83 8.05 -15.14
CA LYS A 171 19.22 9.44 -14.79
C LYS A 171 18.75 10.55 -15.77
N THR A 172 17.53 10.47 -16.27
CA THR A 172 16.99 11.45 -17.24
C THR A 172 16.10 12.46 -16.54
N ASN A 173 15.88 13.62 -17.17
CA ASN A 173 14.80 14.55 -16.80
C ASN A 173 13.43 14.14 -17.39
N LYS A 174 13.39 13.10 -18.24
CA LYS A 174 12.18 12.55 -18.87
C LYS A 174 11.55 11.51 -17.94
N TYR A 175 10.91 11.98 -16.88
CA TYR A 175 10.27 11.11 -15.89
C TYR A 175 9.27 10.10 -16.50
N VAL A 176 8.55 10.49 -17.56
CA VAL A 176 7.61 9.57 -18.25
C VAL A 176 8.30 8.29 -18.73
N LEU A 177 9.50 8.37 -19.31
CA LEU A 177 10.23 7.19 -19.77
C LEU A 177 10.60 6.27 -18.60
N GLN A 178 11.11 6.85 -17.51
CA GLN A 178 11.46 6.10 -16.30
C GLN A 178 10.23 5.46 -15.66
N LEU A 179 9.08 6.15 -15.65
CA LEU A 179 7.83 5.57 -15.16
C LEU A 179 7.36 4.42 -16.05
N SER A 180 7.41 4.56 -17.38
CA SER A 180 7.04 3.50 -18.30
C SER A 180 7.93 2.25 -18.13
N LEU A 181 9.24 2.44 -17.94
CA LEU A 181 10.16 1.33 -17.64
C LEU A 181 9.87 0.69 -16.27
N THR A 182 9.51 1.50 -15.27
CA THR A 182 9.10 1.01 -13.94
C THR A 182 7.84 0.15 -14.06
N VAL A 183 6.83 0.59 -14.82
CA VAL A 183 5.61 -0.20 -15.10
C VAL A 183 5.97 -1.52 -15.80
N LEU A 184 6.80 -1.47 -16.85
CA LEU A 184 7.19 -2.67 -17.58
C LEU A 184 7.85 -3.70 -16.65
N PHE A 185 8.81 -3.29 -15.83
CA PHE A 185 9.45 -4.19 -14.87
C PHE A 185 8.50 -4.71 -13.80
N ILE A 186 7.52 -3.91 -13.36
CA ILE A 186 6.49 -4.37 -12.43
C ILE A 186 5.58 -5.43 -13.08
N ILE A 187 5.18 -5.23 -14.36
CA ILE A 187 4.38 -6.22 -15.09
C ILE A 187 5.15 -7.52 -15.26
N VAL A 188 6.43 -7.44 -15.67
CA VAL A 188 7.29 -8.63 -15.80
C VAL A 188 7.41 -9.34 -14.45
N PHE A 189 7.67 -8.60 -13.37
CA PHE A 189 7.74 -9.17 -12.04
C PHE A 189 6.41 -9.82 -11.59
N ALA A 190 5.27 -9.15 -11.82
CA ALA A 190 3.94 -9.66 -11.52
C ALA A 190 3.64 -10.97 -12.29
N TYR A 191 4.04 -11.03 -13.55
CA TYR A 191 3.92 -12.24 -14.36
C TYR A 191 4.80 -13.36 -13.80
N LEU A 192 6.07 -13.09 -13.49
CA LEU A 192 6.99 -14.10 -12.95
C LEU A 192 6.52 -14.65 -11.59
N ILE A 193 6.04 -13.79 -10.70
CA ILE A 193 5.59 -14.23 -9.37
C ILE A 193 4.25 -14.99 -9.43
N SER A 194 3.44 -14.78 -10.47
CA SER A 194 2.16 -15.48 -10.64
C SER A 194 2.30 -17.00 -10.76
N PHE A 195 3.46 -17.50 -11.17
CA PHE A 195 3.77 -18.93 -11.22
C PHE A 195 4.00 -19.56 -9.84
N TYR A 196 4.31 -18.74 -8.83
CA TYR A 196 4.78 -19.23 -7.52
C TYR A 196 3.89 -18.80 -6.35
N LYS A 197 3.09 -17.74 -6.52
CA LYS A 197 2.32 -17.13 -5.42
C LYS A 197 0.86 -16.88 -5.81
N PRO A 198 -0.06 -16.87 -4.84
CA PRO A 198 -1.46 -16.51 -5.08
C PRO A 198 -1.63 -15.08 -5.60
N SER A 199 -2.79 -14.82 -6.21
CA SER A 199 -3.12 -13.56 -6.89
C SER A 199 -2.91 -12.29 -6.06
N TYR A 200 -3.16 -12.36 -4.76
CA TYR A 200 -2.99 -11.22 -3.85
C TYR A 200 -1.54 -10.71 -3.73
N TRP A 201 -0.53 -11.47 -4.18
CA TRP A 201 0.86 -11.02 -4.21
C TRP A 201 1.15 -10.04 -5.35
N TYR A 202 0.33 -10.04 -6.41
CA TYR A 202 0.65 -9.31 -7.64
C TYR A 202 -0.48 -8.46 -8.23
N ASN A 203 -1.74 -8.75 -7.90
CA ASN A 203 -2.90 -8.05 -8.48
C ASN A 203 -2.98 -6.55 -8.15
N THR A 204 -2.36 -6.10 -7.05
CA THR A 204 -2.38 -4.69 -6.60
C THR A 204 -1.09 -3.92 -6.92
N LEU A 205 -0.06 -4.58 -7.47
CA LEU A 205 1.27 -3.95 -7.67
C LEU A 205 1.22 -2.71 -8.56
N LEU A 206 0.33 -2.68 -9.55
CA LEU A 206 0.16 -1.55 -10.47
C LEU A 206 -0.42 -0.29 -9.81
N CYS A 207 -0.98 -0.39 -8.60
CA CYS A 207 -1.38 0.78 -7.83
C CYS A 207 -0.17 1.66 -7.46
N PHE A 208 1.03 1.06 -7.32
CA PHE A 208 2.26 1.79 -7.04
C PHE A 208 2.67 2.76 -8.18
N PRO A 209 2.90 2.30 -9.42
CA PRO A 209 3.21 3.21 -10.52
C PRO A 209 2.03 4.12 -10.87
N LEU A 210 0.78 3.72 -10.62
CA LEU A 210 -0.38 4.61 -10.74
C LEU A 210 -0.23 5.84 -9.81
N GLY A 211 0.20 5.63 -8.56
CA GLY A 211 0.53 6.73 -7.65
C GLY A 211 1.67 7.61 -8.15
N MET A 212 2.68 7.02 -8.81
CA MET A 212 3.77 7.79 -9.42
C MET A 212 3.27 8.64 -10.59
N TYR A 213 2.44 8.10 -11.48
CA TYR A 213 1.83 8.86 -12.56
C TYR A 213 0.93 9.98 -12.06
N PHE A 214 0.15 9.70 -11.03
CA PHE A 214 -0.67 10.73 -10.39
C PHE A 214 0.19 11.88 -9.88
N ALA A 215 1.33 11.59 -9.23
CA ALA A 215 2.26 12.64 -8.79
C ALA A 215 2.82 13.47 -9.95
N LEU A 216 3.15 12.83 -11.08
CA LEU A 216 3.73 13.50 -12.25
C LEU A 216 2.71 14.39 -12.98
N PHE A 217 1.45 13.97 -13.03
CA PHE A 217 0.38 14.66 -13.75
C PHE A 217 -0.65 15.34 -12.85
N LYS A 218 -0.35 15.49 -11.56
CA LYS A 218 -1.26 16.01 -10.53
C LYS A 218 -2.01 17.26 -10.99
N ASP A 219 -1.28 18.27 -11.46
CA ASP A 219 -1.88 19.55 -11.83
C ASP A 219 -2.86 19.42 -13.01
N LYS A 220 -2.52 18.59 -14.02
CA LYS A 220 -3.39 18.32 -15.16
C LYS A 220 -4.63 17.51 -14.76
N ILE A 221 -4.44 16.52 -13.88
CA ILE A 221 -5.53 15.70 -13.37
C ILE A 221 -6.49 16.56 -12.53
N GLU A 222 -5.97 17.42 -11.65
CA GLU A 222 -6.76 18.36 -10.86
C GLU A 222 -7.50 19.36 -11.73
N GLU A 223 -6.87 19.90 -12.77
CA GLU A 223 -7.55 20.78 -13.71
C GLU A 223 -8.72 20.08 -14.43
N LEU A 224 -8.52 18.87 -14.91
CA LEU A 224 -9.57 18.09 -15.58
C LEU A 224 -10.70 17.70 -14.62
N LEU A 225 -10.36 17.18 -13.43
CA LEU A 225 -11.34 16.62 -12.50
C LEU A 225 -12.06 17.68 -11.67
N LEU A 226 -11.36 18.74 -11.25
CA LEU A 226 -11.89 19.71 -10.29
C LEU A 226 -12.39 20.99 -10.95
N LYS A 227 -11.94 21.33 -12.17
CA LYS A 227 -12.45 22.51 -12.90
C LYS A 227 -13.46 22.19 -14.00
N LYS A 228 -13.40 21.01 -14.64
CA LYS A 228 -14.28 20.67 -15.78
C LYS A 228 -15.42 19.72 -15.44
N ILE A 229 -15.21 18.79 -14.52
CA ILE A 229 -16.25 17.85 -14.09
C ILE A 229 -16.88 18.40 -12.81
N ASN A 230 -18.22 18.55 -12.79
CA ASN A 230 -18.92 18.89 -11.56
C ASN A 230 -18.59 17.80 -10.52
N VAL A 231 -18.00 18.19 -9.39
CA VAL A 231 -17.51 17.28 -8.34
C VAL A 231 -18.59 16.26 -7.94
N TRP A 232 -19.86 16.65 -7.98
CA TRP A 232 -21.01 15.76 -7.74
C TRP A 232 -21.16 14.65 -8.79
N LEU A 233 -20.96 14.95 -10.07
CA LEU A 233 -21.01 13.96 -11.15
C LEU A 233 -19.86 12.94 -11.02
N TYR A 234 -18.69 13.39 -10.56
CA TYR A 234 -17.55 12.52 -10.27
C TYR A 234 -17.82 11.55 -9.11
N TRP A 235 -18.42 12.04 -8.01
CA TRP A 235 -18.86 11.18 -6.91
C TRP A 235 -19.95 10.19 -7.35
N CYS A 236 -20.90 10.61 -8.19
CA CYS A 236 -21.90 9.71 -8.76
C CYS A 236 -21.28 8.62 -9.64
N ILE A 237 -20.28 8.96 -10.47
CA ILE A 237 -19.57 7.98 -11.30
C ILE A 237 -18.79 6.98 -10.43
N LEU A 238 -18.06 7.45 -9.41
CA LEU A 238 -17.35 6.58 -8.48
C LEU A 238 -18.29 5.65 -7.70
N MET A 239 -19.44 6.16 -7.25
CA MET A 239 -20.46 5.36 -6.57
C MET A 239 -21.12 4.34 -7.53
N SER A 240 -21.33 4.69 -8.79
CA SER A 240 -21.88 3.79 -9.81
C SER A 240 -20.91 2.69 -10.24
N LEU A 241 -19.61 2.98 -10.29
CA LEU A 241 -18.56 2.02 -10.64
C LEU A 241 -18.23 1.07 -9.47
N GLY A 242 -18.49 1.47 -8.23
CA GLY A 242 -18.38 0.61 -7.04
C GLY A 242 -19.57 -0.33 -6.82
N GLY A 243 -20.67 -0.17 -7.55
CA GLY A 243 -21.89 -0.96 -7.42
C GLY A 243 -22.01 -2.16 -8.36
N GLY A 244 -21.06 -2.37 -9.26
CA GLY A 244 -21.10 -3.43 -10.25
C GLY A 244 -20.01 -4.48 -9.99
N HIS A 245 -20.28 -5.47 -9.15
CA HIS A 245 -19.84 -6.86 -9.28
C HIS A 245 -20.25 -7.66 -8.04
N THR A 246 -21.45 -8.23 -8.09
CA THR A 246 -21.87 -9.37 -7.28
C THR A 246 -22.00 -10.57 -8.23
N TYR A 247 -21.03 -11.47 -8.18
CA TYR A 247 -21.20 -12.88 -8.50
C TYR A 247 -20.64 -13.68 -7.34
#